data_AF-A0A8J8Q7F9-F1
#
_entry.id   AF-A0A8J8Q7F9-F1
#
_cell.length_a   1.000
_cell.length_b   1.000
_cell.length_c   1.000
_cell.angle_alpha   90.00
_cell.angle_beta   90.00
_cell.angle_gamma   90.00
#
_symmetry.space_group_name_H-M   'P 1'
#
loop_
_entity.id
_entity.type
_entity.pdbx_description
1 polymer ?
#
loop_
_entity_poly.entity_id
_entity_poly.type
_entity_poly.pdbx_seq_one_letter_code
_entity_poly.pdbx_strand_id
1 'polypeptide(L)' 'MSTELIIFGVISIALGGGLLYAGRHLYPRLDLTRDALSTVRLLTAIIAGVLLLTGLGLVAVGLLT' A
#
# COMPACT_ATOMS: atom_id res chain seq x y z
N MET A 1 5.61 21.32 -9.20
CA MET A 1 5.84 20.95 -7.80
C MET A 1 4.58 20.39 -7.14
N SER A 2 3.54 21.19 -6.88
CA SER A 2 2.34 20.73 -6.17
C SER A 2 1.54 19.64 -6.91
N THR A 3 1.35 19.77 -8.22
CA THR A 3 0.65 18.75 -9.03
C THR A 3 1.39 17.41 -9.07
N GLU A 4 2.73 17.43 -9.11
CA GLU A 4 3.56 16.22 -9.11
C GLU A 4 3.43 15.48 -7.78
N LEU A 5 3.44 16.19 -6.65
CA LEU A 5 3.20 15.65 -5.31
C LEU A 5 1.84 14.95 -5.20
N ILE A 6 0.78 15.57 -5.73
CA ILE A 6 -0.56 14.98 -5.75
C ILE A 6 -0.57 13.69 -6.58
N ILE A 7 0.05 13.69 -7.77
CA ILE A 7 0.14 12.51 -8.63
C ILE A 7 0.90 11.37 -7.93
N PHE A 8 2.06 11.66 -7.32
CA PHE A 8 2.81 10.67 -6.55
C PHE A 8 2.03 10.12 -5.36
N GLY A 9 1.24 10.97 -4.69
CA GLY A 9 0.37 10.57 -3.60
C GLY A 9 -0.73 9.60 -4.06
N VAL A 10 -1.40 9.91 -5.17
CA VAL A 10 -2.42 9.05 -5.77
C VAL A 10 -1.83 7.71 -6.22
N ILE A 11 -0.64 7.71 -6.84
CA ILE A 11 0.06 6.48 -7.24
C ILE A 11 0.40 5.63 -6.01
N SER A 12 0.90 6.24 -4.93
CA SER A 12 1.20 5.51 -3.69
C SER A 12 -0.05 4.86 -3.08
N ILE A 13 -1.18 5.57 -3.10
CA ILE A 13 -2.47 5.03 -2.64
C ILE A 13 -2.91 3.85 -3.52
N ALA A 14 -2.83 4.01 -4.84
CA ALA A 14 -3.18 2.96 -5.79
C ALA A 14 -2.30 1.72 -5.62
N LEU A 15 -0.99 1.89 -5.39
CA LEU A 15 -0.06 0.80 -5.12
C LEU A 15 -0.35 0.12 -3.77
N GLY A 16 -0.61 0.88 -2.70
CA GLY A 16 -0.97 0.32 -1.39
C GLY A 16 -2.25 -0.51 -1.45
N GLY A 17 -3.29 0.02 -2.12
CA GLY A 17 -4.54 -0.72 -2.35
C GLY A 17 -4.36 -1.94 -3.25
N GLY A 18 -3.57 -1.80 -4.32
CA GLY A 18 -3.23 -2.90 -5.23
C GLY A 18 -2.48 -4.03 -4.53
N LEU A 19 -1.56 -3.71 -3.62
CA LEU A 19 -0.82 -4.69 -2.84
C LEU A 19 -1.73 -5.50 -1.91
N LEU A 20 -2.71 -4.86 -1.28
CA LEU A 20 -3.72 -5.55 -0.45
C LEU A 20 -4.63 -6.45 -1.28
N TYR A 21 -5.03 -5.97 -2.47
CA TYR A 21 -5.86 -6.73 -3.40
C TYR A 21 -5.10 -7.95 -3.94
N ALA A 22 -3.87 -7.75 -4.39
CA ALA A 22 -2.99 -8.82 -4.86
C ALA A 22 -2.71 -9.83 -3.74
N GLY A 23 -2.40 -9.36 -2.53
CA GLY A 23 -2.24 -10.23 -1.37
C GLY A 23 -3.48 -11.11 -1.12
N ARG A 24 -4.69 -10.53 -1.15
CA ARG A 24 -5.93 -11.32 -0.99
C ARG A 24 -6.11 -12.40 -2.06
N HIS A 25 -5.60 -12.22 -3.27
CA HIS A 25 -5.74 -13.19 -4.35
C HIS A 25 -4.59 -14.22 -4.40
N LEU A 26 -3.36 -13.81 -4.07
CA LEU A 26 -2.18 -14.68 -4.10
C LEU A 26 -2.03 -15.51 -2.81
N TYR A 27 -2.35 -14.97 -1.63
CA TYR A 27 -2.19 -15.72 -0.36
C TYR A 27 -2.95 -17.04 -0.30
N PRO A 28 -4.19 -17.17 -0.81
CA PRO A 28 -4.89 -18.45 -0.85
C PRO A 28 -4.24 -19.48 -1.81
N ARG A 29 -3.40 -19.03 -2.75
CA ARG A 29 -2.74 -19.89 -3.74
C ARG A 29 -1.29 -20.23 -3.38
N LEU A 30 -0.76 -19.60 -2.35
CA LEU A 30 0.58 -19.85 -1.84
C LEU A 30 0.54 -21.04 -0.89
N ASP A 31 1.21 -22.13 -1.27
CA ASP A 31 1.34 -23.34 -0.45
C ASP A 31 2.38 -23.11 0.67
N LEU A 32 2.09 -22.13 1.52
CA LEU A 32 2.92 -21.71 2.64
C LEU A 32 2.38 -22.29 3.94
N THR A 33 3.28 -22.63 4.86
CA THR A 33 2.94 -22.96 6.24
C THR A 33 2.16 -21.82 6.90
N ARG A 34 1.21 -22.17 7.78
CA ARG A 34 0.29 -21.20 8.42
C ARG A 34 1.01 -20.02 9.07
N ASP A 35 2.15 -20.27 9.71
CA ASP A 35 2.96 -19.23 10.36
C ASP A 35 3.51 -18.23 9.34
N ALA A 36 4.14 -18.72 8.27
CA ALA A 36 4.67 -17.90 7.20
C ALA A 36 3.58 -17.07 6.51
N LEU A 37 2.40 -17.67 6.27
CA LEU A 37 1.26 -16.97 5.69
C LEU A 37 0.79 -15.81 6.59
N SER A 38 0.75 -16.03 7.91
CA SER A 38 0.38 -14.97 8.88
C SER A 38 1.40 -13.82 8.88
N THR A 39 2.69 -14.13 8.84
CA THR A 39 3.77 -13.14 8.82
C THR A 39 3.73 -12.31 7.55
N VAL A 40 3.62 -12.95 6.39
CA VAL A 40 3.59 -12.24 5.11
C VAL A 40 2.33 -11.37 5.00
N ARG A 41 1.17 -11.86 5.48
CA ARG A 41 -0.06 -11.06 5.54
C ARG A 41 0.09 -9.83 6.43
N LEU A 42 0.71 -9.97 7.59
CA LEU A 42 0.98 -8.87 8.51
C LEU A 42 1.96 -7.86 7.88
N LEU A 43 3.04 -8.34 7.27
CA LEU A 43 4.01 -7.50 6.58
C LEU A 43 3.35 -6.71 5.43
N THR A 44 2.52 -7.35 4.61
CA THR A 44 1.78 -6.65 3.55
C THR A 44 0.79 -5.64 4.09
N ALA A 45 0.11 -5.94 5.20
CA ALA A 45 -0.77 -4.98 5.86
C ALA A 45 0.00 -3.74 6.34
N ILE A 46 1.20 -3.93 6.91
CA ILE A 46 2.08 -2.83 7.32
C ILE A 46 2.54 -2.03 6.10
N ILE A 47 3.07 -2.69 5.08
CA ILE A 47 3.57 -2.00 3.87
C ILE A 47 2.45 -1.20 3.20
N ALA A 48 1.27 -1.79 3.05
CA ALA A 48 0.12 -1.10 2.49
C ALA A 48 -0.33 0.06 3.38
N GLY A 49 -0.37 -0.11 4.70
CA GLY A 49 -0.68 0.96 5.64
C GLY A 49 0.27 2.14 5.51
N VAL A 50 1.59 1.87 5.43
CA VAL A 50 2.61 2.90 5.19
C VAL A 50 2.37 3.58 3.84
N LEU A 51 2.19 2.83 2.75
CA LEU A 51 1.92 3.41 1.42
C LEU A 51 0.69 4.32 1.39
N LEU A 52 -0.40 3.92 2.05
CA LEU A 52 -1.61 4.73 2.15
C LEU A 52 -1.35 6.01 2.96
N LEU A 53 -0.67 5.91 4.10
CA LEU A 53 -0.34 7.07 4.94
C LEU A 53 0.59 8.04 4.22
N THR A 54 1.64 7.54 3.57
CA THR A 54 2.57 8.37 2.80
C THR A 54 1.85 9.02 1.62
N GLY A 55 1.01 8.26 0.89
CA GLY A 55 0.23 8.79 -0.22
C GLY A 55 -0.74 9.90 0.21
N LEU A 56 -1.47 9.70 1.31
CA LEU A 56 -2.32 10.74 1.91
C LEU A 56 -1.51 11.97 2.32
N GLY A 57 -0.34 11.77 2.93
CA GLY A 57 0.57 12.86 3.30
C GLY A 57 1.04 13.66 2.09
N LEU A 58 1.43 12.99 1.00
CA LEU A 58 1.87 13.63 -0.23
C LEU A 58 0.74 14.43 -0.90
N VAL A 59 -0.47 13.89 -0.95
CA VAL A 59 -1.63 14.62 -1.46
C VAL A 59 -1.93 15.84 -0.58
N ALA A 60 -1.92 15.68 0.74
CA ALA A 60 -2.16 16.79 1.67
C ALA A 60 -1.13 17.91 1.50
N VAL A 61 0.17 17.57 1.43
CA VAL A 61 1.24 18.56 1.19
C VAL A 61 1.06 19.23 -0.16
N GLY A 62 0.76 18.48 -1.22
CA GLY A 62 0.55 19.02 -2.56
C GLY A 62 -0.71 19.90 -2.69
N LEU A 63 -1.70 19.76 -1.80
CA LEU A 63 -2.86 20.66 -1.74
C LEU A 63 -2.59 21.93 -0.92
N LEU A 64 -1.70 21.85 0.06
CA LEU A 64 -1.36 22.95 0.97
C LEU A 64 -0.22 23.83 0.45
N THR A 65 0.43 23.44 -0.65
CA THR A 65 1.56 24.15 -1.27
C THR A 65 1.23 24.60 -2.67
#